data_AF-M4F987-F1
#
_entry.id   AF-M4F987-F1
#
_cell.length_a   1.000
_cell.length_b   1.000
_cell.length_c   1.000
_cell.angle_alpha   90.00
_cell.angle_beta   90.00
_cell.angle_gamma   90.00
#
_symmetry.space_group_name_H-M   'P 1'
#
loop_
_entity.id
_entity.type
_entity.pdbx_description
1 polymer ?
#
loop_
_entity_poly.entity_id
_entity_poly.type
_entity_poly.pdbx_seq_one_letter_code
_entity_poly.pdbx_strand_id
1 'polypeptide(L)' 'MFFREDRGILHSVPEGLRKVLNYIKDKYNNPTVYLKENGINDYDDGRKSRGDILNDTFRIKYHEDHLQQLYKAIM' A
#
# COMPACT_ATOMS: atom_id res chain seq x y z
N MET A 1 15.99 -4.70 -9.27
CA MET A 1 16.60 -3.47 -8.76
C MET A 1 15.47 -2.62 -8.20
N PHE A 2 15.26 -2.64 -6.88
CA PHE A 2 14.18 -1.87 -6.25
C PHE A 2 14.71 -0.46 -6.01
N PHE A 3 14.31 0.50 -6.85
CA PHE A 3 14.52 1.90 -6.54
C PHE A 3 13.68 2.23 -5.30
N ARG A 4 14.33 2.31 -4.15
CA ARG A 4 13.74 2.86 -2.93
C ARG A 4 13.79 4.37 -3.07
N GLU A 5 12.73 4.94 -3.63
CA GLU A 5 12.49 6.36 -3.44
C GLU A 5 12.04 6.54 -1.99
N ASP A 6 12.90 7.17 -1.20
CA ASP A 6 12.63 7.51 0.19
C ASP A 6 11.62 8.67 0.22
N ARG A 7 10.34 8.34 0.00
CA ARG A 7 9.24 9.31 -0.06
C ARG A 7 8.55 9.51 1.30
N GLY A 8 9.09 8.97 2.39
CA GLY A 8 8.41 9.02 3.68
C GLY A 8 8.90 8.01 4.70
N ILE A 9 8.18 7.92 5.82
CA ILE A 9 8.49 6.97 6.91
C ILE A 9 7.87 5.59 6.61
N LEU A 10 6.83 5.53 5.77
CA LEU A 10 6.18 4.26 5.40
C LEU A 10 6.82 3.68 4.14
N HIS A 11 7.07 2.36 4.17
CA HIS A 11 7.53 1.60 3.00
C HIS A 11 6.35 0.93 2.30
N SER A 12 6.26 1.09 0.98
CA SER A 12 5.28 0.36 0.15
C SER A 12 5.71 -1.11 0.01
N VAL A 13 4.94 -2.03 0.60
CA VAL A 13 5.18 -3.48 0.53
C VAL A 13 3.86 -4.20 0.20
N PRO A 14 3.42 -4.17 -1.08
CA PRO A 14 2.12 -4.72 -1.49
C PRO A 14 1.93 -6.19 -1.11
N GLU A 15 2.96 -7.03 -1.28
CA GLU A 15 2.91 -8.44 -0.93
C GLU A 15 2.74 -8.67 0.58
N GLY A 16 3.12 -7.69 1.40
CA GLY A 16 2.95 -7.72 2.85
C GLY A 16 1.47 -7.80 3.22
N LEU A 17 0.61 -7.04 2.54
CA LEU A 17 -0.83 -7.06 2.77
C LEU A 17 -1.42 -8.47 2.55
N ARG A 18 -1.10 -9.10 1.41
CA ARG A 18 -1.55 -10.46 1.11
C ARG A 18 -1.04 -11.46 2.14
N LYS A 19 0.25 -11.37 2.52
CA LYS A 19 0.84 -12.28 3.52
C LYS A 19 0.14 -12.18 4.88
N VAL A 20 -0.20 -10.96 5.32
CA VAL A 20 -0.94 -10.75 6.57
C VAL A 20 -2.36 -11.33 6.48
N LEU A 21 -3.07 -11.12 5.38
CA LEU A 21 -4.42 -11.69 5.20
C LEU A 21 -4.40 -13.22 5.16
N ASN A 22 -3.43 -13.82 4.45
CA ASN A 22 -3.24 -15.27 4.45
C ASN A 22 -2.89 -15.79 5.85
N TYR A 23 -2.01 -15.09 6.58
CA TYR A 23 -1.71 -15.44 7.97
C TYR A 23 -2.96 -15.40 8.85
N ILE A 24 -3.80 -14.36 8.73
CA ILE A 24 -5.03 -14.26 9.50
C ILE A 24 -5.97 -15.43 9.18
N LYS A 25 -6.13 -15.72 7.89
CA LYS A 25 -6.92 -16.85 7.40
C LYS A 25 -6.47 -18.17 8.01
N ASP A 26 -5.19 -18.49 7.90
CA ASP A 26 -4.63 -19.77 8.34
C ASP A 26 -4.58 -19.89 9.87
N LYS A 27 -4.26 -18.79 10.56
CA LYS A 27 -4.06 -18.79 12.02
C LYS A 27 -5.36 -18.72 12.82
N TYR A 28 -6.37 -18.02 12.31
CA TYR A 28 -7.61 -17.70 13.04
C TYR A 28 -8.87 -18.31 12.43
N ASN A 29 -8.73 -19.38 11.63
CA ASN A 29 -9.84 -20.12 11.02
C ASN A 29 -10.71 -19.25 10.08
N ASN A 30 -10.05 -18.43 9.26
CA ASN A 30 -10.66 -17.61 8.22
C ASN A 30 -11.89 -16.79 8.65
N PRO A 31 -11.75 -15.88 9.64
CA PRO A 31 -12.85 -15.01 10.04
C PRO A 31 -13.15 -13.99 8.93
N THR A 32 -14.32 -13.35 8.98
CA THR A 32 -14.57 -12.17 8.15
C THR A 32 -13.64 -11.02 8.56
N VAL A 33 -12.89 -10.47 7.62
CA VAL A 33 -11.92 -9.39 7.85
C VAL A 33 -12.35 -8.13 7.08
N TYR A 34 -12.30 -6.98 7.76
CA TYR A 34 -12.49 -5.67 7.15
C TYR A 34 -11.18 -4.89 7.21
N LEU A 35 -10.65 -4.50 6.04
CA LEU A 35 -9.52 -3.60 5.96
C LEU A 35 -10.02 -2.17 6.15
N LYS A 36 -9.85 -1.62 7.35
CA LYS A 36 -10.29 -0.24 7.65
C LYS A 36 -9.34 0.81 7.08
N GLU A 37 -8.04 0.51 7.01
CA GLU A 37 -7.01 1.47 6.58
C GLU A 37 -5.93 0.76 5.76
N ASN A 38 -5.55 1.39 4.64
CA ASN A 38 -4.35 1.08 3.87
C ASN A 38 -3.96 2.35 3.10
N GLY A 39 -2.78 2.88 3.36
CA GLY A 39 -2.36 4.17 2.80
C GLY A 39 -0.86 4.41 2.93
N ILE A 40 -0.41 5.46 2.26
CA ILE A 40 1.00 5.85 2.20
C ILE A 40 1.14 7.36 2.32
N ASN A 41 2.19 7.79 3.01
CA ASN A 41 2.56 9.20 3.07
C ASN A 41 3.52 9.53 1.92
N ASP A 42 3.45 10.78 1.44
CA ASP A 42 4.46 11.36 0.54
C ASP A 42 5.04 12.57 1.25
N TYR A 43 6.36 12.59 1.43
CA TYR A 43 7.07 13.68 2.05
C TYR A 43 7.04 14.91 1.14
N ASP A 44 6.75 16.06 1.73
CA ASP A 44 6.75 17.35 1.05
C ASP A 44 7.65 18.30 1.85
N ASP A 45 8.73 18.78 1.22
CA ASP A 45 9.63 19.78 1.79
C ASP A 45 9.10 21.22 1.56
N GLY A 46 7.89 21.36 1.03
CA GLY A 46 7.22 22.62 0.73
C GLY A 46 7.66 23.25 -0.59
N ARG A 47 8.46 22.55 -1.41
CA ARG A 47 8.95 23.06 -2.70
C ARG A 47 8.14 22.57 -3.89
N LYS A 48 7.33 21.52 -3.73
CA LYS A 48 6.47 20.99 -4.80
C LYS A 48 5.40 22.02 -5.19
N SER A 49 5.17 22.21 -6.49
CA SER A 49 4.04 23.04 -6.93
C SER A 49 2.72 22.33 -6.65
N ARG A 50 1.60 23.06 -6.63
CA ARG A 50 0.26 22.44 -6.53
C ARG A 50 0.04 21.41 -7.64
N GLY A 51 0.56 21.65 -8.85
CA GLY A 51 0.46 20.71 -9.97
C GLY A 51 1.19 19.40 -9.68
N ASP A 52 2.40 19.49 -9.11
CA ASP A 52 3.21 18.31 -8.76
C ASP A 52 2.58 17.52 -7.63
N ILE A 53 2.04 18.20 -6.60
CA ILE A 53 1.35 17.56 -5.47
C ILE A 53 0.11 16.78 -5.95
N LEU A 54 -0.64 17.35 -6.89
CA LEU A 54 -1.85 16.70 -7.42
C LEU A 54 -1.53 15.56 -8.39
N ASN A 55 -0.37 15.58 -9.05
CA ASN A 55 0.11 14.51 -9.92
C ASN A 55 0.80 13.38 -9.12
N ASP A 56 0.11 12.82 -8.13
CA ASP A 56 0.65 11.81 -7.23
C ASP A 56 0.59 10.39 -7.82
N THR A 57 1.46 10.14 -8.80
CA THR A 57 1.58 8.83 -9.46
C THR A 57 2.04 7.73 -8.51
N PHE A 58 2.73 8.08 -7.41
CA PHE A 58 3.21 7.13 -6.43
C PHE A 58 2.06 6.58 -5.57
N ARG A 59 1.18 7.43 -5.05
CA ARG A 59 0.00 6.98 -4.30
C ARG A 59 -0.97 6.20 -5.17
N ILE A 60 -1.13 6.57 -6.43
CA ILE A 60 -1.92 5.80 -7.41
C ILE A 60 -1.34 4.38 -7.51
N LYS A 61 -0.05 4.26 -7.82
CA LYS A 61 0.62 2.96 -7.93
C LYS A 61 0.57 2.15 -6.63
N TYR A 62 0.73 2.80 -5.48
CA TYR A 62 0.59 2.15 -4.17
C TYR A 62 -0.76 1.44 -4.05
N HIS A 63 -1.86 2.15 -4.33
CA HIS A 63 -3.20 1.57 -4.21
C HIS A 63 -3.44 0.47 -5.26
N GLU A 64 -3.01 0.67 -6.51
CA GLU A 64 -3.12 -0.35 -7.55
C GLU A 64 -2.42 -1.65 -7.14
N ASP A 65 -1.16 -1.56 -6.72
CA ASP A 65 -0.38 -2.73 -6.33
C ASP A 65 -0.98 -3.43 -5.10
N HIS A 66 -1.43 -2.69 -4.08
CA HIS A 66 -2.05 -3.28 -2.88
C HIS A 66 -3.41 -3.90 -3.16
N LEU A 67 -4.25 -3.27 -3.99
CA LEU A 67 -5.55 -3.83 -4.40
C LEU A 67 -5.38 -5.11 -5.22
N GLN A 68 -4.35 -5.20 -6.08
CA GLN A 68 -4.01 -6.45 -6.77
C GLN A 68 -3.61 -7.56 -5.80
N GLN A 69 -2.88 -7.24 -4.74
CA GLN A 69 -2.47 -8.22 -3.72
C GLN A 69 -3.64 -8.62 -2.82
N LEU A 70 -4.57 -7.70 -2.54
CA LEU A 70 -5.84 -8.00 -1.88
C LEU A 70 -6.69 -8.97 -2.71
N TYR A 71 -6.82 -8.72 -4.01
CA TYR A 71 -7.53 -9.65 -4.91
C TYR A 71 -6.91 -11.06 -4.90
N LYS A 72 -5.58 -11.15 -4.94
CA LYS A 72 -4.83 -12.42 -4.80
C LYS A 72 -4.96 -13.09 -3.42
N ALA A 73 -5.46 -12.41 -2.40
CA ALA A 73 -5.73 -13.00 -1.08
C ALA A 73 -7.15 -13.59 -1.00
N ILE A 74 -8.05 -13.14 -1.86
CA ILE A 74 -9.44 -13.61 -1.96
C ILE A 74 -9.53 -14.86 -2.85
N MET A 75 -8.85 -14.81 -4.01
CA MET A 75 -8.76 -15.91 -4.99
C MET A 75 -7.92 -17.07 -4.46
#